data_AF-A0A242K6B1-F1
#
_entry.id   AF-A0A242K6B1-F1
#
_cell.length_a   1.000
_cell.length_b   1.000
_cell.length_c   1.000
_cell.angle_alpha   90.00
_cell.angle_beta   90.00
_cell.angle_gamma   90.00
#
_symmetry.space_group_name_H-M   'P 1'
#
loop_
_entity.id
_entity.type
_entity.pdbx_description
1 polymer ?
#
loop_
_entity_poly.entity_id
_entity_poly.type
_entity_poly.pdbx_seq_one_letter_code
_entity_poly.pdbx_strand_id
1 'polypeptide(L)'
;MAISEEQVKHVAKLAKLSFSSEELTGFTDQLGKIIDMVELLEEVDTEGVPFTSNVVETINVMREDQAEPGMNRDELMKNVPESQDGYIKVPAIIDNGEAGA
;
A
#
# COMPACT_ATOMS: atom_id res chain seq x y z
N MET A 1 -22.76 -1.05 -4.25
CA MET A 1 -22.77 -2.38 -3.57
C MET A 1 -22.42 -2.18 -2.10
N ALA A 2 -23.13 -2.79 -1.14
CA ALA A 2 -22.87 -2.52 0.28
C ALA A 2 -21.62 -3.26 0.80
N ILE A 3 -20.61 -2.51 1.26
CA ILE A 3 -19.42 -3.04 1.95
C ILE A 3 -19.73 -3.32 3.42
N SER A 4 -19.23 -4.44 3.96
CA SER A 4 -19.39 -4.80 5.37
C SER A 4 -18.22 -4.32 6.24
N GLU A 5 -18.45 -4.15 7.54
CA GLU A 5 -17.39 -3.82 8.50
C GLU A 5 -16.26 -4.87 8.50
N GLU A 6 -16.58 -6.15 8.24
CA GLU A 6 -15.58 -7.21 8.13
C GLU A 6 -14.64 -7.00 6.92
N GLN A 7 -15.20 -6.54 5.79
CA GLN A 7 -14.41 -6.20 4.61
C GLN A 7 -13.53 -4.97 4.87
N VAL A 8 -14.04 -3.96 5.58
CA VAL A 8 -13.25 -2.79 5.98
C VAL A 8 -12.10 -3.20 6.91
N LYS A 9 -12.36 -4.04 7.91
CA LYS A 9 -11.31 -4.60 8.79
C LYS A 9 -10.27 -5.39 8.00
N HIS A 10 -10.70 -6.17 7.02
CA HIS A 10 -9.80 -6.95 6.18
C HIS A 10 -8.87 -6.04 5.36
N VAL A 11 -9.42 -5.01 4.71
CA VAL A 11 -8.64 -4.04 3.94
C VAL A 11 -7.70 -3.24 4.85
N ALA A 12 -8.15 -2.83 6.04
CA ALA A 12 -7.31 -2.16 7.04
C ALA A 12 -6.09 -3.01 7.41
N LYS A 13 -6.29 -4.31 7.64
CA LYS A 13 -5.21 -5.28 7.92
C LYS A 13 -4.20 -5.38 6.76
N LEU A 14 -4.67 -5.38 5.51
CA LEU A 14 -3.80 -5.38 4.33
C LEU A 14 -2.97 -4.08 4.25
N ALA A 15 -3.57 -2.95 4.61
CA ALA A 15 -2.95 -1.63 4.61
C ALA A 15 -2.11 -1.30 5.86
N LYS A 16 -2.01 -2.21 6.84
CA LYS A 16 -1.33 -1.98 8.14
C LYS A 16 -1.94 -0.82 8.94
N LEU A 17 -3.26 -0.69 8.86
CA LEU A 17 -4.03 0.32 9.57
C LEU A 17 -4.84 -0.33 10.70
N SER A 18 -4.87 0.36 11.85
CA SER A 18 -5.66 -0.03 13.01
C SER A 18 -6.69 1.05 13.30
N PHE A 19 -7.94 0.63 13.56
CA PHE A 19 -9.08 1.49 13.83
C PHE A 19 -9.80 1.02 15.08
N SER A 20 -10.32 1.96 15.86
CA SER A 20 -11.28 1.65 16.91
C SER A 20 -12.61 1.16 16.33
N SER A 21 -13.44 0.51 17.14
CA SER A 21 -14.79 0.08 16.73
C SER A 21 -15.67 1.25 16.31
N GLU A 22 -15.52 2.42 16.94
CA GLU A 22 -16.29 3.62 16.63
C GLU A 22 -15.89 4.19 15.26
N GLU A 23 -14.60 4.20 14.95
CA GLU A 23 -14.08 4.64 13.66
C GLU A 23 -14.48 3.70 12.52
N LEU A 24 -14.53 2.39 12.78
CA LEU A 24 -14.87 1.38 11.77
C LEU A 24 -16.24 1.57 11.17
N THR A 25 -17.26 1.85 11.99
CA THR A 25 -18.61 2.12 11.47
C THR A 25 -18.61 3.37 10.59
N GLY A 26 -17.94 4.44 11.02
CA GLY A 26 -17.80 5.67 10.22
C GLY A 26 -17.07 5.45 8.90
N PHE A 27 -15.97 4.70 8.90
CA PHE A 27 -15.23 4.36 7.68
C PHE A 27 -16.01 3.44 6.75
N THR A 28 -16.85 2.55 7.28
CA THR A 28 -17.70 1.68 6.48
C THR A 28 -18.69 2.50 5.65
N ASP A 29 -19.35 3.47 6.27
CA ASP A 29 -20.27 4.38 5.57
C ASP A 29 -19.54 5.24 4.52
N GLN A 30 -18.35 5.74 4.85
CA GLN A 30 -17.56 6.56 3.92
C GLN A 30 -17.06 5.76 2.73
N LEU A 31 -16.52 4.55 2.96
CA LEU A 31 -16.07 3.66 1.90
C LEU A 31 -17.23 3.21 1.02
N GLY A 32 -18.40 2.94 1.59
CA GLY A 32 -19.62 2.65 0.83
C GLY A 32 -19.93 3.75 -0.19
N LYS A 33 -19.94 5.02 0.25
CA LYS A 33 -20.18 6.18 -0.65
C LYS A 33 -19.13 6.31 -1.75
N ILE A 34 -17.86 5.99 -1.46
CA ILE A 34 -16.79 6.03 -2.46
C ILE A 34 -16.99 4.92 -3.49
N ILE A 35 -17.34 3.71 -3.06
CA ILE A 35 -17.64 2.58 -3.96
C ILE A 35 -18.84 2.92 -4.84
N ASP A 36 -19.92 3.43 -4.27
CA ASP A 36 -21.10 3.85 -5.03
C ASP A 36 -20.75 4.94 -6.08
N MET A 37 -19.82 5.85 -5.77
CA MET A 37 -19.32 6.83 -6.74
C MET A 37 -18.50 6.17 -7.86
N VAL A 38 -17.70 5.16 -7.54
CA VAL A 38 -16.90 4.41 -8.53
C VAL A 38 -17.78 3.55 -9.44
N GLU A 39 -18.89 3.02 -8.92
CA GLU A 39 -19.88 2.25 -9.70
C GLU A 39 -20.50 3.06 -10.84
N LEU A 40 -20.50 4.41 -10.76
CA LEU A 40 -20.90 5.27 -11.89
C LEU A 40 -20.06 5.05 -13.16
N LEU A 41 -18.83 4.53 -13.02
CA LEU A 41 -17.97 4.22 -14.16
C LEU A 41 -18.48 3.01 -14.97
N GLU A 42 -19.34 2.15 -14.39
CA GLU A 42 -19.94 1.01 -15.10
C GLU A 42 -20.93 1.45 -16.19
N GLU A 43 -21.44 2.69 -16.14
CA GLU A 43 -22.32 3.25 -17.17
C GLU A 43 -21.59 3.55 -18.48
N VAL A 44 -20.25 3.56 -18.46
CA VAL A 44 -19.42 3.89 -19.62
C VAL A 44 -19.00 2.61 -20.33
N ASP A 45 -19.41 2.46 -21.59
CA ASP A 45 -18.97 1.35 -22.44
C ASP A 45 -17.47 1.46 -22.74
N THR A 46 -16.74 0.39 -22.40
CA THR A 46 -15.30 0.26 -22.63
C THR A 46 -14.97 -0.92 -23.55
N GLU A 47 -15.96 -1.50 -24.24
CA GLU A 47 -15.74 -2.57 -25.20
C GLU A 47 -14.80 -2.12 -26.32
N GLY A 48 -13.69 -2.85 -26.49
CA GLY A 48 -12.66 -2.53 -27.49
C GLY A 48 -11.75 -1.35 -27.12
N VAL A 49 -11.92 -0.71 -25.97
CA VAL A 49 -11.01 0.35 -25.49
C VAL A 49 -9.77 -0.29 -24.86
N PRO A 50 -8.54 -0.02 -25.37
CA PRO A 50 -7.33 -0.57 -24.79
C PRO A 50 -7.03 0.05 -23.42
N PHE A 51 -6.56 -0.78 -22.48
CA PHE A 51 -6.13 -0.33 -21.17
C PHE A 51 -4.96 0.67 -21.27
N THR A 52 -5.05 1.78 -20.54
CA THR A 52 -3.98 2.79 -20.45
C THR A 52 -3.22 2.64 -19.14
N SER A 53 -2.02 2.05 -19.18
CA SER A 53 -1.16 1.90 -18.00
C SER A 53 -0.23 3.11 -17.77
N ASN A 54 0.27 3.69 -18.85
CA ASN A 54 1.16 4.84 -18.87
C ASN A 54 0.64 5.81 -19.94
N VAL A 55 0.68 7.11 -19.64
CA VAL A 55 0.28 8.16 -20.60
C VAL A 55 1.35 8.43 -21.67
N VAL A 56 2.57 7.91 -21.46
CA VAL A 56 3.70 8.02 -22.38
C VAL A 56 4.00 6.67 -23.02
N GLU A 57 4.70 6.70 -24.16
CA GLU A 57 5.16 5.49 -24.82
C GLU A 57 6.02 4.64 -23.88
N THR A 58 5.66 3.36 -23.78
CA THR A 58 6.42 2.40 -22.99
C THR A 58 7.59 1.92 -23.84
N ILE A 59 8.78 2.43 -23.54
CA ILE A 59 10.04 1.99 -24.13
C ILE A 59 10.88 1.29 -23.05
N ASN A 60 11.71 0.33 -23.48
CA ASN A 60 12.63 -0.34 -22.56
C ASN A 60 13.77 0.59 -22.19
N VAL A 61 13.64 1.26 -21.04
CA VAL A 61 14.73 2.07 -20.46
C VAL A 61 15.52 1.18 -19.51
N MET A 62 16.65 0.66 -20.00
CA MET A 62 17.56 -0.16 -19.21
C MET A 62 18.64 0.71 -18.57
N ARG A 63 19.02 0.38 -17.34
CA ARG A 63 20.22 0.92 -16.69
C ARG A 63 21.42 0.07 -17.10
N GLU A 64 22.52 0.71 -17.45
CA GLU A 64 23.80 0.03 -17.67
C GLU A 64 24.25 -0.75 -16.43
N ASP A 65 24.86 -1.92 -16.64
CA ASP A 65 25.39 -2.73 -15.53
C ASP A 65 26.76 -2.23 -15.08
N GLN A 66 26.77 -1.07 -14.45
CA GLN A 66 27.96 -0.44 -13.87
C GLN A 66 27.76 -0.31 -12.35
N ALA A 67 28.80 -0.68 -11.60
CA ALA A 67 28.80 -0.53 -10.15
C ALA A 67 29.09 0.93 -9.77
N GLU A 68 28.28 1.48 -8.88
CA GLU A 68 28.48 2.81 -8.31
C GLU A 68 28.92 2.71 -6.84
N PRO A 69 29.67 3.71 -6.32
CA PRO A 69 29.96 3.78 -4.89
C PRO A 69 28.67 3.78 -4.06
N GLY A 70 28.65 2.99 -2.99
CA GLY A 70 27.52 2.99 -2.04
C GLY A 70 27.39 4.32 -1.29
N MET A 71 26.20 4.58 -0.75
CA MET A 71 25.93 5.77 0.06
C MET A 71 26.58 5.68 1.45
N ASN A 72 26.83 6.83 2.08
CA ASN A 72 27.36 6.89 3.43
C ASN A 72 26.34 6.33 4.43
N ARG A 73 26.75 5.30 5.19
CA ARG A 73 25.88 4.61 6.15
C ARG A 73 25.36 5.55 7.25
N ASP A 74 26.19 6.44 7.76
CA ASP A 74 25.81 7.34 8.85
C ASP A 74 24.76 8.34 8.37
N GLU A 75 24.79 8.72 7.08
CA GLU A 75 23.75 9.55 6.47
C GLU A 75 22.42 8.80 6.29
N LEU A 76 22.48 7.55 5.84
CA LEU A 76 21.30 6.70 5.69
C LEU A 76 20.58 6.46 7.03
N MET A 77 21.34 6.38 8.12
CA MET A 77 20.80 6.05 9.45
C MET A 77 20.22 7.27 10.19
N LYS A 78 20.34 8.50 9.66
CA LYS A 78 19.89 9.74 10.34
C LYS A 78 18.42 9.72 10.78
N ASN A 79 17.56 9.05 10.01
CA ASN A 79 16.11 8.99 10.26
C ASN A 79 15.65 7.65 10.85
N VAL A 80 16.59 6.75 11.20
CA VAL A 80 16.24 5.44 11.74
C VAL A 80 15.85 5.56 13.22
N PRO A 81 14.62 5.18 13.61
CA PRO A 81 14.16 5.36 14.99
C PRO A 81 14.97 4.56 16.03
N GLU A 82 15.25 3.29 15.72
CA GLU A 82 16.09 2.43 16.54
C GLU A 82 17.14 1.74 15.67
N SER A 83 18.40 1.85 16.06
CA SER A 83 19.52 1.18 15.41
C SER A 83 20.41 0.48 16.43
N GLN A 84 21.06 -0.59 16.01
CA GLN A 84 22.01 -1.33 16.83
C GLN A 84 23.08 -1.96 15.92
N ASP A 85 24.35 -1.84 16.30
CA ASP A 85 25.49 -2.49 15.62
C ASP A 85 25.55 -2.24 14.09
N GLY A 86 25.03 -1.09 13.64
CA GLY A 86 24.96 -0.72 12.21
C GLY A 86 23.74 -1.24 11.45
N TYR A 87 22.74 -1.78 12.16
CA TYR A 87 21.48 -2.30 11.61
C TYR A 87 20.28 -1.49 12.09
N ILE A 88 19.19 -1.54 11.32
CA ILE A 88 17.87 -1.07 11.77
C ILE A 88 17.30 -2.13 12.71
N LYS A 89 17.02 -1.73 13.94
CA LYS A 89 16.48 -2.62 14.95
C LYS A 89 14.96 -2.64 14.85
N VAL A 90 14.39 -3.83 14.73
CA VAL A 90 12.94 -4.08 14.68
C VAL A 90 12.56 -5.17 15.67
N PRO A 91 11.29 -5.25 16.13
CA PRO A 91 10.81 -6.38 16.91
C PRO A 91 11.07 -7.70 16.18
N ALA A 92 11.50 -8.72 16.93
CA ALA A 92 11.77 -10.04 16.37
C ALA A 92 10.48 -10.65 15.81
N ILE A 93 10.56 -11.21 14.60
CA ILE A 93 9.46 -11.97 14.00
C ILE A 93 9.47 -13.36 14.66
N ILE A 94 8.56 -13.57 15.60
CA ILE A 94 8.35 -14.87 16.27
C ILE A 94 7.07 -15.47 15.69
N ASP A 95 7.18 -16.65 15.08
CA ASP A 95 6.06 -17.29 14.40
C ASP A 95 4.95 -17.68 15.38
N ASN A 96 3.82 -16.99 15.26
CA ASN A 96 2.49 -17.44 15.64
C ASN A 96 1.48 -16.89 14.62
N GLY A 97 1.72 -17.14 13.33
CA GLY A 97 0.66 -17.12 12.31
C GLY A 97 0.07 -15.77 11.89
N GLU A 98 0.51 -14.62 12.41
CA GLU A 98 0.11 -13.32 11.85
C GLU A 98 1.34 -12.44 11.62
N ALA A 99 1.88 -12.55 10.40
CA ALA A 99 2.94 -11.70 9.92
C ALA A 99 2.44 -10.25 9.80
N GLY A 100 2.80 -9.44 10.80
CA GLY A 100 2.93 -7.98 10.74
C GLY A 100 1.86 -7.28 9.95
N ALA A 101 0.60 -7.35 10.42
CA ALA A 101 -0.48 -6.48 9.99
C ALA A 101 -0.82 -5.43 11.03
#